data_AF-A0A1B6DWS6-F1
#
_entry.id   AF-A0A1B6DWS6-F1
#
_cell.length_a   1.000
_cell.length_b   1.000
_cell.length_c   1.000
_cell.angle_alpha   90.00
_cell.angle_beta   90.00
_cell.angle_gamma   90.00
#
_symmetry.space_group_name_H-M   'P 1'
#
loop_
_entity.id
_entity.type
_entity.pdbx_description
1 polymer ?
#
loop_
_entity_poly.entity_id
_entity_poly.type
_entity_poly.pdbx_seq_one_letter_code
_entity_poly.pdbx_strand_id
1 'polypeptide(L)'
;MTNRHFPFKKYMNILTHFPGSFKNVNCISDLDTILEESNYLSGWFLEAPKFTTIRINTLAISPEEVKQIIETGLREESEKCCQTSALIYTHPVLTDCLVIGPWHDQDVKNDFSNCEVIVDAACGAAVLRGADVFAPGIMGIPKSVSEGDVVDVFADTDGKCLRGLLVKYNEGGKVFIGTGVAKMTRKELFEGDSHPNGIAVEIIQRISRVPRISLPIQFGLLQNLPSILCCHVLNPQPGQRAL
;
A
#
# COMPACT_ATOMS: atom_id res chain seq x y z
N MET A 1 -6.26 -20.85 8.14
CA MET A 1 -6.19 -19.80 9.18
C MET A 1 -4.76 -19.30 9.22
N THR A 2 -4.48 -18.22 8.49
CA THR A 2 -3.16 -17.61 8.43
C THR A 2 -2.86 -16.95 9.77
N ASN A 3 -1.70 -17.28 10.37
CA ASN A 3 -1.18 -16.65 11.58
C ASN A 3 -0.95 -15.15 11.29
N ARG A 4 -1.97 -14.31 11.48
CA ARG A 4 -1.86 -12.86 11.35
C ARG A 4 -0.95 -12.38 12.49
N HIS A 5 0.26 -11.94 12.13
CA HIS A 5 1.24 -11.48 13.12
C HIS A 5 0.75 -10.15 13.72
N PHE A 6 0.64 -10.10 15.04
CA PHE A 6 0.14 -8.92 15.74
C PHE A 6 1.06 -7.70 15.53
N PRO A 7 0.55 -6.55 15.07
CA PRO A 7 1.37 -5.43 14.58
C PRO A 7 2.25 -4.78 15.66
N PHE A 8 1.92 -4.98 16.94
CA PHE A 8 2.65 -4.38 18.07
C PHE A 8 3.52 -5.39 18.84
N LYS A 9 3.89 -6.53 18.25
CA LYS A 9 4.73 -7.53 18.96
C LYS A 9 6.05 -6.97 19.48
N LYS A 10 6.65 -6.01 18.76
CA LYS A 10 7.87 -5.29 19.16
C LYS A 10 7.64 -4.26 20.28
N TYR A 11 6.39 -3.84 20.47
CA TYR A 11 5.97 -2.80 21.42
C TYR A 11 4.66 -3.20 22.12
N MET A 12 4.64 -4.37 22.77
CA MET A 12 3.45 -4.86 23.49
C MET A 12 2.96 -3.87 24.55
N ASN A 13 3.86 -3.04 25.08
CA ASN A 13 3.55 -1.95 25.99
C ASN A 13 2.69 -0.85 25.35
N ILE A 14 2.72 -0.64 24.03
CA ILE A 14 1.83 0.33 23.36
C ILE A 14 0.35 -0.01 23.57
N LEU A 15 0.01 -1.31 23.65
CA LEU A 15 -1.37 -1.75 23.98
C LEU A 15 -1.83 -1.25 25.35
N THR A 16 -0.90 -1.11 26.30
CA THR A 16 -1.21 -0.58 27.63
C THR A 16 -1.50 0.92 27.61
N HIS A 17 -1.04 1.63 26.58
CA HIS A 17 -1.24 3.06 26.36
C HIS A 17 -2.45 3.39 25.47
N PHE A 18 -3.11 2.41 24.85
CA PHE A 18 -4.41 2.67 24.22
C PHE A 18 -5.40 3.13 25.30
N PRO A 19 -6.06 4.29 25.11
CA PRO A 19 -6.99 4.84 26.08
C PRO A 19 -8.02 3.81 26.54
N GLY A 20 -8.47 3.95 27.79
CA GLY A 20 -9.58 3.15 28.32
C GLY A 20 -10.84 3.22 27.45
N SER A 21 -11.04 4.23 26.61
CA SER A 21 -12.15 4.32 25.63
C SER A 21 -12.04 3.38 24.42
N PHE A 22 -10.86 2.81 24.14
CA PHE A 22 -10.71 1.64 23.25
C PHE A 22 -10.95 0.31 24.01
N LYS A 23 -11.09 0.38 25.34
CA LYS A 23 -11.44 -0.74 26.24
C LYS A 23 -12.86 -0.61 26.83
N ASN A 24 -13.46 0.57 26.74
CA ASN A 24 -14.77 0.98 27.23
C ASN A 24 -15.65 1.26 26.02
N VAL A 25 -16.09 0.19 25.38
CA VAL A 25 -17.43 0.21 24.78
C VAL A 25 -18.36 -0.23 25.90
N ASN A 26 -19.29 0.63 26.30
CA ASN A 26 -20.19 0.44 27.46
C ASN A 26 -21.21 -0.72 27.31
N CYS A 27 -20.87 -1.83 26.64
CA CYS A 27 -21.71 -3.02 26.49
C CYS A 27 -20.89 -4.32 26.35
N ILE A 28 -19.86 -4.57 27.17
CA ILE A 28 -19.14 -5.85 27.10
C ILE A 28 -18.78 -6.33 28.51
N SER A 29 -19.48 -7.37 28.97
CA SER A 29 -19.26 -8.04 30.26
C SER A 29 -18.18 -9.12 30.23
N ASP A 30 -17.68 -9.50 29.04
CA ASP A 30 -16.93 -10.75 28.87
C ASP A 30 -15.57 -10.54 28.19
N LEU A 31 -14.53 -11.13 28.79
CA LEU A 31 -13.12 -11.06 28.39
C LEU A 31 -12.89 -11.60 26.95
N ASP A 32 -13.73 -12.53 26.51
CA ASP A 32 -13.67 -13.12 25.17
C ASP A 32 -14.03 -12.11 24.06
N THR A 33 -14.97 -11.19 24.32
CA THR A 33 -15.37 -10.16 23.35
C THR A 33 -14.30 -9.08 23.18
N ILE A 34 -13.54 -8.76 24.24
CA ILE A 34 -12.37 -7.86 24.16
C ILE A 34 -11.27 -8.50 23.30
N LEU A 35 -11.06 -9.81 23.43
CA LEU A 35 -10.09 -10.54 22.60
C LEU A 35 -10.54 -10.60 21.13
N GLU A 36 -11.83 -10.79 20.86
CA GLU A 36 -12.39 -10.75 19.50
C GLU A 36 -12.32 -9.36 18.85
N GLU A 37 -12.65 -8.28 19.57
CA GLU A 37 -12.52 -6.91 19.05
C GLU A 37 -11.05 -6.49 18.91
N SER A 38 -10.16 -6.93 19.81
CA SER A 38 -8.71 -6.71 19.65
C SER A 38 -8.15 -7.47 18.45
N ASN A 39 -8.68 -8.66 18.14
CA ASN A 39 -8.37 -9.42 16.93
C ASN A 39 -8.94 -8.73 15.67
N TYR A 40 -10.13 -8.13 15.76
CA TYR A 40 -10.74 -7.35 14.68
C TYR A 40 -9.94 -6.08 14.37
N LEU A 41 -9.64 -5.27 15.39
CA LEU A 41 -8.86 -4.04 15.26
C LEU A 41 -7.43 -4.33 14.82
N SER A 42 -6.79 -5.37 15.37
CA SER A 42 -5.46 -5.79 14.92
C SER A 42 -5.48 -6.27 13.47
N GLY A 43 -6.52 -6.98 13.03
CA GLY A 43 -6.71 -7.33 11.62
C GLY A 43 -6.88 -6.11 10.73
N TRP A 44 -7.64 -5.10 11.17
CA TRP A 44 -7.88 -3.86 10.43
C TRP A 44 -6.62 -3.01 10.26
N PHE A 45 -5.77 -2.87 11.28
CA PHE A 45 -4.50 -2.16 11.18
C PHE A 45 -3.46 -2.87 10.29
N LEU A 46 -3.63 -4.17 10.05
CA LEU A 46 -2.75 -4.97 9.20
C LEU A 46 -3.15 -4.96 7.72
N GLU A 47 -4.33 -4.45 7.39
CA GLU A 47 -4.83 -4.38 6.02
C GLU A 47 -4.72 -2.96 5.48
N ALA A 48 -4.33 -2.83 4.20
CA ALA A 48 -4.36 -1.54 3.54
C ALA A 48 -5.82 -1.09 3.34
N PRO A 49 -6.10 0.23 3.37
CA PRO A 49 -7.39 0.74 2.95
C PRO A 49 -7.75 0.24 1.54
N LYS A 50 -8.93 -0.36 1.39
CA LYS A 50 -9.38 -0.93 0.12
C LYS A 50 -9.62 0.11 -0.96
N PHE A 51 -9.89 1.35 -0.56
CA PHE A 51 -10.21 2.45 -1.46
C PHE A 51 -9.07 3.46 -1.48
N THR A 52 -8.68 3.84 -2.69
CA THR A 52 -7.75 4.93 -2.94
C THR A 52 -8.56 6.19 -3.23
N THR A 53 -8.17 7.30 -2.60
CA THR A 53 -8.84 8.59 -2.77
C THR A 53 -7.87 9.63 -3.32
N ILE A 54 -8.37 10.42 -4.28
CA ILE A 54 -7.63 11.52 -4.90
C ILE A 54 -8.39 12.81 -4.62
N ARG A 55 -7.70 13.80 -4.07
CA ARG A 55 -8.18 15.18 -4.05
C ARG A 55 -7.80 15.83 -5.37
N ILE A 56 -8.80 16.26 -6.12
CA ILE A 56 -8.64 16.88 -7.43
C ILE A 56 -8.31 18.36 -7.24
N ASN A 57 -7.35 18.85 -8.01
CA ASN A 57 -7.09 20.28 -8.14
C ASN A 57 -8.09 20.89 -9.12
N THR A 58 -9.26 21.28 -8.59
CA THR A 58 -10.36 21.85 -9.39
C THR A 58 -10.03 23.20 -10.03
N LEU A 59 -8.90 23.83 -9.67
CA LEU A 59 -8.39 25.01 -10.35
C LEU A 59 -7.68 24.70 -11.67
N ALA A 60 -7.21 23.45 -11.84
CA ALA A 60 -6.44 23.02 -13.01
C ALA A 60 -7.23 22.11 -13.96
N ILE A 61 -8.12 21.26 -13.43
CA ILE A 61 -8.82 20.23 -14.19
C ILE A 61 -10.14 19.85 -13.53
N SER A 62 -11.15 19.45 -14.31
CA SER A 62 -12.42 18.99 -13.76
C SER A 62 -12.33 17.56 -13.20
N PRO A 63 -13.15 17.21 -12.20
CA PRO A 63 -13.25 15.83 -11.70
C PRO A 63 -13.55 14.78 -12.77
N GLU A 64 -14.35 15.13 -13.77
CA GLU A 64 -14.74 14.23 -14.85
C GLU A 64 -13.57 13.93 -15.79
N GLU A 65 -12.77 14.94 -16.13
CA GLU A 65 -11.56 14.74 -16.95
C GLU A 65 -10.52 13.88 -16.21
N VAL A 66 -10.32 14.13 -14.90
CA VAL A 66 -9.43 13.27 -14.09
C VAL A 66 -9.95 11.83 -14.05
N LYS A 67 -11.25 11.65 -13.86
CA LYS A 67 -11.87 10.33 -13.87
C LYS A 67 -11.61 9.61 -15.18
N GLN A 68 -11.77 10.26 -16.33
CA GLN A 68 -11.50 9.67 -17.65
C GLN A 68 -10.02 9.28 -17.84
N ILE A 69 -9.09 10.12 -17.37
CA ILE A 69 -7.65 9.81 -17.40
C ILE A 69 -7.35 8.54 -16.60
N ILE A 70 -7.88 8.45 -15.37
CA ILE A 70 -7.66 7.29 -14.50
C ILE A 70 -8.37 6.04 -15.05
N GLU A 71 -9.60 6.16 -15.54
CA GLU A 71 -10.32 5.05 -16.18
C GLU A 71 -9.56 4.47 -17.37
N THR A 72 -8.91 5.33 -18.16
CA THR A 72 -8.08 4.89 -19.29
C THR A 72 -6.86 4.12 -18.80
N GLY A 73 -6.12 4.66 -17.82
CA GLY A 73 -4.97 3.97 -17.24
C GLY A 73 -5.31 2.64 -16.57
N LEU A 74 -6.43 2.59 -15.84
CA LEU A 74 -6.92 1.35 -15.22
C LEU A 74 -7.33 0.31 -16.27
N ARG A 75 -7.92 0.73 -17.39
CA ARG A 75 -8.26 -0.18 -18.49
C ARG A 75 -7.01 -0.80 -19.10
N GLU A 76 -6.01 0.01 -19.41
CA GLU A 76 -4.73 -0.48 -19.94
C GLU A 76 -4.02 -1.45 -18.99
N GLU A 77 -4.04 -1.17 -17.68
CA GLU A 77 -3.46 -2.05 -16.66
C GLU A 77 -4.26 -3.36 -16.53
N SER A 78 -5.59 -3.27 -16.60
CA SER A 78 -6.48 -4.42 -16.54
C SER A 78 -6.29 -5.37 -17.72
N GLU A 79 -6.05 -4.86 -18.93
CA GLU A 79 -5.78 -5.66 -20.13
C GLU A 79 -4.44 -6.40 -20.00
N LYS A 80 -3.41 -5.74 -19.48
CA LYS A 80 -2.09 -6.35 -19.23
C LYS A 80 -2.14 -7.46 -18.19
N CYS A 81 -2.97 -7.28 -17.16
CA CYS A 81 -3.06 -8.20 -16.03
C CYS A 81 -4.23 -9.19 -16.13
N CYS A 82 -5.00 -9.17 -17.22
CA CYS A 82 -6.24 -9.92 -17.42
C CYS A 82 -7.24 -9.76 -16.25
N GLN A 83 -7.40 -8.52 -15.77
CA GLN A 83 -8.25 -8.17 -14.63
C GLN A 83 -9.53 -7.46 -15.07
N THR A 84 -10.54 -7.48 -14.21
CA THR A 84 -11.73 -6.64 -14.40
C THR A 84 -11.46 -5.26 -13.84
N SER A 85 -11.76 -4.22 -14.63
CA SER A 85 -11.46 -2.83 -14.28
C SER A 85 -12.04 -2.43 -12.91
N ALA A 86 -11.27 -1.69 -12.11
CA ALA A 86 -11.69 -1.26 -10.78
C ALA A 86 -12.82 -0.22 -10.85
N LEU A 87 -13.69 -0.23 -9.82
CA LEU A 87 -14.72 0.78 -9.65
C LEU A 87 -14.10 2.17 -9.44
N ILE A 88 -14.64 3.18 -10.10
CA ILE A 88 -14.21 4.58 -9.96
C ILE A 88 -15.42 5.53 -10.02
N TYR A 89 -15.49 6.45 -9.06
CA TYR A 89 -16.58 7.42 -8.98
C TYR A 89 -16.18 8.67 -8.19
N THR A 90 -16.82 9.79 -8.50
CA THR A 90 -16.70 11.01 -7.69
C THR A 90 -17.55 10.87 -6.42
N HIS A 91 -16.99 11.22 -5.27
CA HIS A 91 -17.69 11.13 -4.00
C HIS A 91 -18.96 11.99 -4.03
N PRO A 92 -20.13 11.47 -3.58
CA PRO A 92 -21.42 12.15 -3.77
C PRO A 92 -21.53 13.49 -3.04
N VAL A 93 -20.74 13.69 -1.98
CA VAL A 93 -20.73 14.93 -1.17
C VAL A 93 -19.48 15.77 -1.39
N LEU A 94 -18.34 15.13 -1.70
CA LEU A 94 -17.05 15.80 -1.81
C LEU A 94 -16.71 15.81 -3.30
N THR A 95 -17.18 16.82 -4.02
CA THR A 95 -17.15 16.83 -5.49
C THR A 95 -15.74 16.95 -6.07
N ASP A 96 -14.75 17.33 -5.27
CA ASP A 96 -13.33 17.32 -5.56
C ASP A 96 -12.61 16.03 -5.12
N CYS A 97 -13.35 15.00 -4.72
CA CYS A 97 -12.80 13.72 -4.28
C CYS A 97 -13.18 12.60 -5.25
N LEU A 98 -12.19 12.00 -5.90
CA LEU A 98 -12.36 10.78 -6.68
C LEU A 98 -12.05 9.57 -5.80
N VAL A 99 -12.88 8.53 -5.88
CA VAL A 99 -12.75 7.28 -5.13
C VAL A 99 -12.55 6.13 -6.11
N ILE A 100 -11.52 5.33 -5.85
CA ILE A 100 -11.14 4.17 -6.66
C ILE A 100 -11.17 2.94 -5.76
N GLY A 101 -11.90 1.91 -6.16
CA GLY A 101 -11.97 0.63 -5.48
C GLY A 101 -10.78 -0.28 -5.81
N PRO A 102 -10.70 -1.45 -5.15
CA PRO A 102 -9.74 -2.47 -5.53
C PRO A 102 -10.12 -3.11 -6.88
N TRP A 103 -9.17 -3.77 -7.54
CA TRP A 103 -9.46 -4.61 -8.72
C TRP A 103 -10.56 -5.63 -8.40
N HIS A 104 -11.51 -5.86 -9.33
CA HIS A 104 -12.53 -6.91 -9.20
C HIS A 104 -11.91 -8.27 -9.54
N ASP A 105 -12.24 -9.29 -8.73
CA ASP A 105 -11.75 -10.68 -8.81
C ASP A 105 -10.26 -10.86 -9.08
N GLN A 106 -9.51 -11.16 -8.02
CA GLN A 106 -8.21 -11.80 -8.17
C GLN A 106 -8.33 -13.23 -7.67
N ASP A 107 -8.39 -14.19 -8.59
CA ASP A 107 -7.74 -15.46 -8.31
C ASP A 107 -6.25 -15.13 -8.20
N VAL A 108 -5.79 -14.91 -6.97
CA VAL A 108 -4.37 -14.75 -6.68
C VAL A 108 -3.74 -16.06 -7.09
N LYS A 109 -3.15 -16.12 -8.29
CA LYS A 109 -2.35 -17.25 -8.69
C LYS A 109 -1.19 -17.31 -7.70
N ASN A 110 -1.26 -18.25 -6.77
CA ASN A 110 -0.21 -18.51 -5.78
C ASN A 110 0.95 -19.30 -6.41
N ASP A 111 1.23 -19.05 -7.69
CA ASP A 111 2.35 -19.65 -8.40
C ASP A 111 3.59 -18.81 -8.06
N PHE A 112 4.08 -18.98 -6.83
CA PHE A 112 5.30 -18.34 -6.37
C PHE A 112 6.45 -18.68 -7.33
N SER A 113 7.15 -17.64 -7.80
CA SER A 113 8.34 -17.85 -8.63
C SER A 113 9.49 -18.46 -7.83
N ASN A 114 9.40 -18.45 -6.49
CA ASN A 114 10.43 -18.82 -5.53
C ASN A 114 11.66 -17.90 -5.56
N CYS A 115 11.60 -16.80 -6.32
CA CYS A 115 12.60 -15.74 -6.35
C CYS A 115 12.18 -14.61 -5.41
N GLU A 116 12.60 -14.71 -4.14
CA GLU A 116 12.18 -13.78 -3.09
C GLU A 116 12.97 -12.46 -3.12
N VAL A 117 12.27 -11.33 -3.19
CA VAL A 117 12.82 -9.99 -2.97
C VAL A 117 12.30 -9.46 -1.64
N ILE A 118 13.20 -8.98 -0.79
CA ILE A 118 12.86 -8.42 0.53
C ILE A 118 12.92 -6.90 0.46
N VAL A 119 11.85 -6.25 0.92
CA VAL A 119 11.76 -4.80 1.10
C VAL A 119 11.59 -4.43 2.56
N ASP A 120 11.86 -3.18 2.92
CA ASP A 120 11.54 -2.67 4.26
C ASP A 120 10.02 -2.54 4.49
N ALA A 121 9.62 -2.41 5.75
CA ALA A 121 8.20 -2.31 6.12
C ALA A 121 7.48 -1.09 5.52
N ALA A 122 8.15 0.05 5.37
CA ALA A 122 7.55 1.27 4.84
C ALA A 122 7.29 1.16 3.34
N CYS A 123 8.25 0.59 2.60
CA CYS A 123 8.11 0.22 1.20
C CYS A 123 6.99 -0.81 1.04
N GLY A 124 6.93 -1.83 1.90
CA GLY A 124 5.84 -2.81 1.91
C GLY A 124 4.47 -2.16 2.05
N ALA A 125 4.31 -1.23 3.00
CA ALA A 125 3.06 -0.48 3.19
C ALA A 125 2.71 0.42 1.99
N ALA A 126 3.72 0.95 1.27
CA ALA A 126 3.50 1.72 0.05
C ALA A 126 3.02 0.83 -1.11
N VAL A 127 3.63 -0.35 -1.29
CA VAL A 127 3.22 -1.33 -2.31
C VAL A 127 1.79 -1.79 -2.07
N LEU A 128 1.41 -2.07 -0.83
CA LEU A 128 0.03 -2.42 -0.48
C LEU A 128 -0.98 -1.29 -0.78
N ARG A 129 -0.51 -0.04 -0.94
CA ARG A 129 -1.32 1.11 -1.36
C ARG A 129 -1.17 1.47 -2.85
N GLY A 130 -0.65 0.56 -3.67
CA GLY A 130 -0.60 0.72 -5.12
C GLY A 130 0.75 1.19 -5.69
N ALA A 131 1.79 1.31 -4.87
CA ALA A 131 3.12 1.67 -5.38
C ALA A 131 3.84 0.49 -6.07
N ASP A 132 4.85 0.82 -6.87
CA ASP A 132 5.92 -0.08 -7.26
C ASP A 132 7.06 -0.06 -6.22
N VAL A 133 8.00 -1.00 -6.31
CA VAL A 133 9.16 -1.01 -5.43
C VAL A 133 10.28 -0.21 -6.06
N PHE A 134 10.70 0.85 -5.37
CA PHE A 134 11.84 1.67 -5.76
C PHE A 134 13.13 1.12 -5.14
N ALA A 135 14.26 1.33 -5.82
CA ALA A 135 15.57 0.83 -5.39
C ALA A 135 15.93 1.10 -3.92
N PRO A 136 15.66 2.28 -3.34
CA PRO A 136 15.93 2.52 -1.92
C PRO A 136 15.13 1.63 -0.97
N GLY A 137 14.00 1.06 -1.38
CA GLY A 137 13.19 0.16 -0.55
C GLY A 137 13.68 -1.30 -0.53
N ILE A 138 14.59 -1.69 -1.43
CA ILE A 138 15.10 -3.05 -1.50
C ILE A 138 16.11 -3.30 -0.37
N MET A 139 15.84 -4.33 0.43
CA MET A 139 16.73 -4.81 1.49
C MET A 139 17.54 -6.02 1.04
N GLY A 140 16.95 -6.92 0.27
CA GLY A 140 17.62 -8.12 -0.23
C GLY A 140 17.05 -8.59 -1.56
N ILE A 141 17.93 -9.00 -2.46
CA ILE A 141 17.59 -9.61 -3.76
C ILE A 141 18.63 -10.70 -4.10
N PRO A 142 18.20 -11.89 -4.58
CA PRO A 142 19.12 -12.95 -4.95
C PRO A 142 20.03 -12.55 -6.11
N LYS A 143 21.25 -13.11 -6.16
CA LYS A 143 22.20 -12.88 -7.26
C LYS A 143 21.73 -13.42 -8.61
N SER A 144 20.83 -14.40 -8.60
CA SER A 144 20.30 -15.03 -9.81
C SER A 144 19.25 -14.17 -10.52
N VAL A 145 18.67 -13.17 -9.85
CA VAL A 145 17.63 -12.32 -10.42
C VAL A 145 18.24 -11.38 -11.46
N SER A 146 17.71 -11.48 -12.67
CA SER A 146 18.00 -10.62 -13.83
C SER A 146 16.82 -9.70 -14.12
N GLU A 147 17.06 -8.65 -14.91
CA GLU A 147 15.97 -7.80 -15.40
C GLU A 147 14.98 -8.62 -16.22
N GLY A 148 13.68 -8.42 -15.97
CA GLY A 148 12.59 -9.17 -16.61
C GLY A 148 12.12 -10.41 -15.83
N ASP A 149 12.87 -10.85 -14.83
CA ASP A 149 12.47 -12.00 -14.02
C ASP A 149 11.25 -11.70 -13.14
N VAL A 150 10.37 -12.69 -13.01
CA VAL A 150 9.24 -12.63 -12.07
C VAL A 150 9.72 -12.92 -10.66
N VAL A 151 9.41 -12.05 -9.72
CA VAL A 151 9.87 -12.10 -8.33
C VAL A 151 8.70 -11.98 -7.34
N ASP A 152 8.84 -12.68 -6.22
CA ASP A 152 7.91 -12.62 -5.09
C ASP A 152 8.42 -11.60 -4.07
N VAL A 153 7.63 -10.59 -3.77
CA VAL A 153 8.03 -9.48 -2.91
C VAL A 153 7.50 -9.70 -1.49
N PHE A 154 8.41 -9.58 -0.52
CA PHE A 154 8.12 -9.71 0.90
C PHE A 154 8.56 -8.46 1.67
N ALA A 155 7.72 -7.99 2.58
CA ALA A 155 8.08 -6.92 3.52
C ALA A 155 8.69 -7.52 4.78
N ASP A 156 9.86 -7.02 5.20
CA ASP A 156 10.44 -7.31 6.51
C ASP A 156 9.74 -6.48 7.59
N THR A 157 8.85 -7.13 8.33
CA THR A 157 8.04 -6.47 9.37
C THR A 157 8.78 -6.27 10.69
N ASP A 158 9.85 -7.01 10.93
CA ASP A 158 10.64 -6.91 12.16
C ASP A 158 11.77 -5.86 12.06
N GLY A 159 12.17 -5.51 10.82
CA GLY A 159 13.29 -4.61 10.52
C GLY A 159 14.65 -5.23 10.87
N LYS A 160 14.80 -6.54 10.64
CA LYS A 160 16.02 -7.31 10.93
C LYS A 160 16.79 -7.72 9.67
N CYS A 161 16.19 -7.60 8.49
CA CYS A 161 16.87 -7.85 7.23
C CYS A 161 17.92 -6.77 7.01
N LEU A 162 19.19 -7.16 6.96
CA LEU A 162 20.28 -6.24 6.65
C LEU A 162 20.26 -5.88 5.16
N ARG A 163 20.51 -4.61 4.85
CA ARG A 163 20.63 -4.15 3.46
C ARG A 163 21.73 -4.93 2.74
N GLY A 164 21.41 -5.44 1.55
CA GLY A 164 22.31 -6.25 0.76
C GLY A 164 22.45 -7.68 1.27
N LEU A 165 21.48 -8.23 2.02
CA LEU A 165 21.53 -9.63 2.44
C LEU A 165 21.67 -10.56 1.21
N LEU A 166 22.61 -11.51 1.29
CA LEU A 166 22.91 -12.46 0.20
C LEU A 166 22.17 -13.80 0.34
N VAL A 167 21.91 -14.19 1.59
CA VAL A 167 21.25 -15.46 1.91
C VAL A 167 19.75 -15.28 1.96
N LYS A 168 19.03 -16.39 1.83
CA LYS A 168 17.57 -16.39 1.99
C LYS A 168 17.22 -15.85 3.38
N TYR A 169 16.35 -14.85 3.43
CA TYR A 169 15.88 -14.28 4.68
C TYR A 169 14.88 -15.23 5.33
N ASN A 170 15.38 -16.07 6.24
CA ASN A 170 14.62 -17.06 6.99
C ASN A 170 14.37 -16.66 8.45
N GLU A 171 15.13 -15.69 8.96
CA GLU A 171 15.02 -15.18 10.33
C GLU A 171 14.15 -13.92 10.34
N GLY A 172 13.15 -13.83 11.22
CA GLY A 172 12.28 -12.66 11.34
C GLY A 172 10.94 -12.76 10.59
N GLY A 173 9.97 -11.98 11.04
CA GLY A 173 8.66 -11.89 10.42
C GLY A 173 8.74 -11.21 9.06
N LYS A 174 8.45 -11.96 7.99
CA LYS A 174 8.25 -11.41 6.64
C LYS A 174 6.84 -11.70 6.15
N VAL A 175 6.26 -10.77 5.40
CA VAL A 175 4.90 -10.90 4.86
C VAL A 175 4.97 -10.75 3.35
N PHE A 176 4.39 -11.71 2.63
CA PHE A 176 4.22 -11.61 1.18
C PHE A 176 3.27 -10.44 0.86
N ILE A 177 3.66 -9.55 -0.02
CA ILE A 177 2.87 -8.36 -0.37
C ILE A 177 2.43 -8.34 -1.84
N GLY A 178 3.08 -9.13 -2.69
CA GLY A 178 2.76 -9.20 -4.11
C GLY A 178 3.86 -9.81 -4.97
N THR A 179 3.57 -9.92 -6.25
CA THR A 179 4.48 -10.42 -7.28
C THR A 179 4.78 -9.29 -8.26
N GLY A 180 5.99 -9.24 -8.77
CA GLY A 180 6.46 -8.20 -9.68
C GLY A 180 7.47 -8.69 -10.70
N VAL A 181 7.89 -7.79 -11.57
CA VAL A 181 8.94 -8.00 -12.56
C VAL A 181 10.15 -7.16 -12.17
N ALA A 182 11.30 -7.81 -12.03
CA ALA A 182 12.56 -7.14 -11.70
C ALA A 182 12.96 -6.17 -12.82
N LYS A 183 13.31 -4.94 -12.43
CA LYS A 183 13.80 -3.86 -13.29
C LYS A 183 15.25 -3.49 -13.01
N MET A 184 15.80 -4.01 -11.93
CA MET A 184 17.19 -3.84 -11.54
C MET A 184 17.76 -5.16 -11.04
N THR A 185 19.01 -5.39 -11.38
CA THR A 185 19.81 -6.49 -10.87
C THR A 185 20.36 -6.16 -9.48
N ARG A 186 20.83 -7.19 -8.78
CA ARG A 186 21.53 -7.02 -7.51
C ARG A 186 22.75 -6.09 -7.63
N LYS A 187 23.49 -6.21 -8.73
CA LYS A 187 24.71 -5.43 -8.98
C LYS A 187 24.40 -3.94 -9.01
N GLU A 188 23.36 -3.55 -9.73
CA GLU A 188 22.95 -2.14 -9.82
C GLU A 188 22.49 -1.58 -8.47
N LEU A 189 21.86 -2.41 -7.63
CA LEU A 189 21.32 -2.03 -6.34
C LEU A 189 22.36 -1.90 -5.21
N PHE A 190 23.45 -2.68 -5.26
CA PHE A 190 24.35 -2.82 -4.11
C PHE A 190 25.85 -2.77 -4.43
N GLU A 191 26.27 -2.79 -5.69
CA GLU A 191 27.71 -2.69 -6.02
C GLU A 191 28.13 -1.24 -6.26
N GLY A 192 29.20 -0.83 -5.56
CA GLY A 192 29.79 0.50 -5.69
C GLY A 192 29.04 1.56 -4.89
N ASP A 193 29.28 2.83 -5.24
CA ASP A 193 28.63 4.00 -4.64
C ASP A 193 27.44 4.47 -5.51
N SER A 194 26.82 3.53 -6.23
CA SER A 194 25.56 3.77 -6.90
C SER A 194 24.57 4.14 -5.81
N HIS A 195 23.98 5.33 -5.89
CA HIS A 195 22.83 5.70 -5.08
C HIS A 195 21.61 5.32 -5.91
N PRO A 196 21.24 4.02 -6.02
CA PRO A 196 20.31 3.57 -7.03
C PRO A 196 18.95 4.22 -6.79
N ASN A 197 18.34 4.67 -7.88
CA ASN A 197 17.06 5.36 -7.89
C ASN A 197 16.17 4.79 -9.01
N GLY A 198 14.87 5.06 -8.93
CA GLY A 198 13.90 4.50 -9.88
C GLY A 198 13.33 3.16 -9.44
N ILE A 199 12.51 2.58 -10.31
CA ILE A 199 11.76 1.35 -10.05
C ILE A 199 12.74 0.17 -10.12
N ALA A 200 12.83 -0.60 -9.05
CA ALA A 200 13.61 -1.84 -8.97
C ALA A 200 12.74 -3.07 -9.21
N VAL A 201 11.47 -3.03 -8.83
CA VAL A 201 10.47 -4.06 -9.16
C VAL A 201 9.16 -3.38 -9.54
N GLU A 202 8.70 -3.63 -10.77
CA GLU A 202 7.37 -3.23 -11.23
C GLU A 202 6.35 -4.27 -10.73
N ILE A 203 5.39 -3.84 -9.91
CA ILE A 203 4.47 -4.78 -9.26
C ILE A 203 3.28 -5.07 -10.18
N ILE A 204 3.11 -6.34 -10.52
CA ILE A 204 2.04 -6.84 -11.41
C ILE A 204 0.85 -7.39 -10.63
N GLN A 205 1.06 -7.82 -9.39
CA GLN A 205 0.00 -8.35 -8.53
C GLN A 205 0.25 -7.99 -7.07
N ARG A 206 -0.78 -7.49 -6.38
CA ARG A 206 -0.73 -7.06 -4.97
C ARG A 206 -1.78 -7.81 -4.18
N ILE A 207 -1.44 -8.25 -2.97
CA ILE A 207 -2.42 -8.91 -2.09
C ILE A 207 -3.56 -7.98 -1.68
N SER A 208 -3.32 -6.67 -1.65
CA SER A 208 -4.33 -5.66 -1.29
C SER A 208 -5.31 -5.36 -2.42
N ARG A 209 -5.01 -5.80 -3.65
CA ARG A 209 -5.77 -5.48 -4.87
C ARG A 209 -5.91 -3.99 -5.17
N VAL A 210 -5.18 -3.13 -4.47
CA VAL A 210 -5.19 -1.69 -4.72
C VAL A 210 -4.49 -1.45 -6.07
N PRO A 211 -5.16 -0.78 -7.03
CA PRO A 211 -4.57 -0.49 -8.33
C PRO A 211 -3.41 0.50 -8.22
N ARG A 212 -2.52 0.46 -9.21
CA ARG A 212 -1.52 1.51 -9.38
C ARG A 212 -2.21 2.75 -9.93
N ILE A 213 -2.01 3.89 -9.27
CA ILE A 213 -2.58 5.17 -9.71
C ILE A 213 -1.44 6.10 -10.08
N SER A 214 -1.46 6.58 -11.32
CA SER A 214 -0.57 7.62 -11.81
C SER A 214 -1.42 8.83 -12.19
N LEU A 215 -1.12 9.98 -11.58
CA LEU A 215 -1.76 11.25 -11.87
C LEU A 215 -0.69 12.34 -11.91
N PRO A 216 -0.68 13.20 -12.94
CA PRO A 216 0.17 14.39 -12.93
C PRO A 216 -0.10 15.25 -11.69
N ILE A 217 0.96 15.68 -11.02
CA ILE A 217 0.88 16.37 -9.72
C ILE A 217 0.03 17.64 -9.76
N GLN A 218 -0.08 18.28 -10.93
CA GLN A 218 -0.90 19.47 -11.14
C GLN A 218 -2.41 19.18 -11.11
N PHE A 219 -2.83 17.94 -11.36
CA PHE A 219 -4.24 17.55 -11.45
C PHE A 219 -4.83 17.12 -10.10
N GLY A 220 -4.00 16.76 -9.13
CA GLY A 220 -4.49 16.37 -7.81
C GLY A 220 -3.43 15.69 -6.95
N LEU A 221 -3.88 15.20 -5.80
CA LEU A 221 -3.04 14.55 -4.80
C LEU A 221 -3.72 13.28 -4.28
N LEU A 222 -2.95 12.21 -4.13
CA LEU A 222 -3.36 11.03 -3.35
C LEU A 222 -3.46 11.44 -1.88
N GLN A 223 -4.69 11.53 -1.37
CA GLN A 223 -4.96 12.00 -0.02
C GLN A 223 -6.09 11.17 0.57
N ASN A 224 -5.90 10.66 1.79
CA ASN A 224 -6.91 9.84 2.47
C ASN A 224 -8.22 10.63 2.68
N LEU A 225 -9.38 9.98 2.52
CA LEU A 225 -10.71 10.60 2.63
C LEU A 225 -10.89 11.46 3.90
N PRO A 226 -10.49 11.04 5.12
CA PRO A 226 -10.64 11.89 6.31
C PRO A 226 -9.85 13.19 6.23
N SER A 227 -8.70 13.18 5.57
CA SER A 227 -7.87 14.37 5.38
C SER A 227 -8.50 15.34 4.37
N ILE A 228 -9.15 14.83 3.32
CA ILE A 228 -9.93 15.66 2.38
C ILE A 228 -11.12 16.28 3.12
N LEU A 229 -11.89 15.45 3.83
CA LEU A 229 -13.06 15.87 4.61
C LEU A 229 -12.72 16.98 5.61
N CYS A 230 -11.55 16.91 6.27
CA CYS A 230 -11.11 17.93 7.22
C CYS A 230 -11.11 19.34 6.61
N CYS A 231 -10.67 19.50 5.36
CA CYS A 231 -10.66 20.79 4.68
C CYS A 231 -12.08 21.29 4.37
N HIS A 232 -12.99 20.37 3.99
CA HIS A 232 -14.40 20.70 3.74
C HIS A 232 -15.14 21.09 5.01
N VAL A 233 -14.87 20.42 6.14
CA VAL A 233 -15.44 20.76 7.44
C VAL A 233 -14.93 22.12 7.93
N LEU A 234 -13.64 22.41 7.73
CA LEU A 234 -13.07 23.73 8.04
C LEU A 234 -13.73 24.85 7.20
N ASN A 235 -14.11 24.54 5.96
CA ASN A 235 -14.83 25.42 5.04
C ASN A 235 -14.22 26.84 4.92
N PRO A 236 -12.92 26.98 4.57
CA PRO A 236 -12.30 28.28 4.44
C PRO A 236 -12.95 29.09 3.32
N GLN A 237 -13.27 30.36 3.59
CA GLN A 237 -13.87 31.26 2.58
C GLN A 237 -12.81 32.13 1.89
N PRO A 238 -13.04 32.55 0.63
CA PRO A 238 -12.16 33.50 -0.05
C PRO A 238 -11.93 34.77 0.78
N GLY A 239 -10.66 35.17 0.92
CA GLY A 239 -10.25 36.34 1.71
C GLY A 239 -10.08 36.08 3.21
N GLN A 240 -10.43 34.89 3.72
CA GLN A 240 -10.12 34.51 5.09
C GLN A 240 -8.67 34.06 5.25
N ARG A 241 -8.12 34.32 6.44
CA ARG A 241 -6.84 33.76 6.86
C ARG A 241 -7.09 32.44 7.58
N ALA A 242 -6.60 31.34 7.02
CA ALA A 242 -6.46 30.06 7.69
C ALA A 242 -4.99 29.85 8.11
N LEU A 243 -4.77 29.09 9.18
CA LEU A 243 -3.45 28.67 9.67
C LEU A 243 -3.43 27.16 9.86
#